data_AF-A0A328SIQ1-F1
#
_entry.id   AF-A0A328SIQ1-F1
#
_cell.length_a   1.000
_cell.length_b   1.000
_cell.length_c   1.000
_cell.angle_alpha   90.00
_cell.angle_beta   90.00
_cell.angle_gamma   90.00
#
_symmetry.space_group_name_H-M   'P 1'
#
loop_
_entity.id
_entity.type
_entity.pdbx_description
1 polymer ?
#
loop_
_entity_poly.entity_id
_entity_poly.type
_entity_poly.pdbx_seq_one_letter_code
_entity_poly.pdbx_strand_id
1 'polypeptide(L)'
;MNKNIVTLLMIITAISFVGASVAIGMENNSTFNPDEIKTMNIEESHVILNLSSEGPRDLKKGIEEIKTSELFEGYNEDTVKWMESLNETEFFISNNGLVIMNKTDANKLNSEYATDVDIREFIDCVVVENRSLCTNHTKNILLVRNVTYIGNYTYFYDV
;
A
#
# COMPACT_ATOMS: atom_id res chain seq x y z
N MET A 1 -47.01 -26.42 33.68
CA MET A 1 -45.79 -25.74 34.18
C MET A 1 -45.04 -25.22 32.96
N ASN A 2 -44.92 -23.88 32.88
CA ASN A 2 -44.17 -22.95 31.99
C ASN A 2 -44.03 -23.25 30.48
N LYS A 3 -44.60 -22.46 29.56
CA LYS A 3 -44.45 -21.02 29.21
C LYS A 3 -43.17 -20.69 28.40
N ASN A 4 -43.43 -20.38 27.14
CA ASN A 4 -42.84 -19.31 26.31
C ASN A 4 -41.41 -19.47 25.80
N ILE A 5 -41.21 -18.94 24.58
CA ILE A 5 -39.97 -18.86 23.79
C ILE A 5 -39.76 -20.18 23.04
N VAL A 6 -40.13 -20.32 21.77
CA VAL A 6 -39.53 -19.60 20.63
C VAL A 6 -40.61 -19.29 19.60
N THR A 7 -41.05 -18.04 19.57
CA THR A 7 -41.87 -17.45 18.51
C THR A 7 -40.97 -16.47 17.76
N LEU A 8 -40.67 -16.73 16.49
CA LEU A 8 -40.51 -15.78 15.37
C LEU A 8 -39.87 -16.54 14.18
N LEU A 9 -40.68 -16.98 13.22
CA LEU A 9 -40.90 -16.31 11.92
C LEU A 9 -39.60 -16.19 11.12
N MET A 10 -39.30 -17.07 10.16
CA MET A 10 -39.76 -16.96 8.76
C MET A 10 -40.45 -15.62 8.43
N ILE A 11 -39.82 -14.78 7.59
CA ILE A 11 -40.42 -14.18 6.38
C ILE A 11 -39.31 -13.56 5.50
N ILE A 12 -39.42 -13.91 4.22
CA ILE A 12 -38.68 -13.54 3.01
C ILE A 12 -38.90 -12.06 2.68
N THR A 13 -37.94 -11.38 2.01
CA THR A 13 -38.14 -10.73 0.68
C THR A 13 -36.92 -9.91 0.24
N ALA A 14 -36.47 -10.19 -0.99
CA ALA A 14 -35.71 -9.27 -1.81
C ALA A 14 -36.57 -8.05 -2.17
N ILE A 15 -36.02 -6.84 -2.01
CA ILE A 15 -36.57 -5.62 -2.62
C ILE A 15 -35.41 -4.83 -3.22
N SER A 16 -35.33 -4.88 -4.55
CA SER A 16 -34.73 -3.88 -5.41
C SER A 16 -35.43 -2.54 -5.23
N PHE A 17 -34.72 -1.42 -5.06
CA PHE A 17 -35.27 -0.12 -5.41
C PHE A 17 -34.22 0.89 -5.87
N VAL A 18 -34.51 1.44 -7.05
CA VAL A 18 -33.90 2.56 -7.76
C VAL A 18 -34.32 3.87 -7.10
N GLY A 19 -33.46 4.90 -7.09
CA GLY A 19 -33.89 6.28 -6.85
C GLY A 19 -32.77 7.13 -6.25
N ALA A 20 -32.07 7.90 -7.07
CA ALA A 20 -32.42 9.27 -7.49
C ALA A 20 -31.97 10.32 -6.46
N SER A 21 -30.91 11.03 -6.88
CA SER A 21 -30.47 12.39 -6.54
C SER A 21 -31.35 13.24 -5.62
N VAL A 22 -30.70 13.95 -4.69
CA VAL A 22 -31.12 15.29 -4.30
C VAL A 22 -29.91 16.22 -4.32
N ALA A 23 -29.92 17.16 -5.27
CA ALA A 23 -29.15 18.38 -5.17
C ALA A 23 -29.80 19.25 -4.09
N ILE A 24 -28.99 19.75 -3.16
CA ILE A 24 -29.33 20.92 -2.37
C ILE A 24 -28.07 21.79 -2.36
N GLY A 25 -28.09 22.84 -3.18
CA GLY A 25 -27.21 23.98 -2.98
C GLY A 25 -27.77 24.82 -1.84
N MET A 26 -26.93 25.27 -0.92
CA MET A 26 -27.16 26.46 -0.11
C MET A 26 -25.81 27.01 0.32
N GLU A 27 -25.60 28.28 -0.02
CA GLU A 27 -24.45 29.09 0.31
C GLU A 27 -24.44 29.51 1.79
N ASN A 28 -23.20 29.65 2.29
CA ASN A 28 -22.72 30.62 3.28
C ASN A 28 -23.04 30.47 4.77
N ASN A 29 -21.90 30.40 5.49
CA ASN A 29 -21.63 30.90 6.83
C ASN A 29 -22.10 30.04 8.01
N SER A 30 -21.39 28.93 8.25
CA SER A 30 -21.39 28.28 9.57
C SER A 30 -19.97 28.25 10.11
N THR A 31 -19.79 28.86 11.27
CA THR A 31 -18.58 28.85 12.10
C THR A 31 -18.05 27.43 12.22
N PHE A 32 -16.79 27.22 11.84
CA PHE A 32 -16.10 25.94 11.98
C PHE A 32 -16.12 25.52 13.46
N ASN A 33 -16.90 24.48 13.77
CA ASN A 33 -16.91 23.84 15.07
C ASN A 33 -15.95 22.64 15.01
N PRO A 34 -14.75 22.70 15.63
CA PRO A 34 -13.75 21.64 15.54
C PRO A 34 -14.17 20.32 16.22
N ASP A 35 -15.29 20.30 16.96
CA ASP A 35 -15.78 19.12 17.68
C ASP A 35 -16.72 18.22 16.87
N GLU A 36 -16.94 18.50 15.58
CA GLU A 36 -17.79 17.70 14.70
C GLU A 36 -17.00 16.92 13.62
N ILE A 37 -15.77 16.48 13.94
CA ILE A 37 -15.11 15.41 13.17
C ILE A 37 -15.80 14.09 13.54
N LYS A 38 -17.00 13.91 12.97
CA LYS A 38 -17.58 12.60 12.75
C LYS A 38 -16.52 11.80 12.00
N THR A 39 -15.95 10.82 12.69
CA THR A 39 -14.98 9.88 12.16
C THR A 39 -15.63 9.18 10.96
N MET A 40 -15.44 9.73 9.77
CA MET A 40 -15.58 8.94 8.56
C MET A 40 -14.50 7.88 8.70
N ASN A 41 -14.91 6.65 9.02
CA ASN A 41 -14.10 5.47 8.75
C ASN A 41 -13.89 5.44 7.24
N ILE A 42 -12.85 6.14 6.78
CA ILE A 42 -12.32 5.95 5.44
C ILE A 42 -11.73 4.55 5.50
N GLU A 43 -12.43 3.58 4.92
CA GLU A 43 -11.86 2.25 4.69
C GLU A 43 -10.60 2.45 3.83
N GLU A 44 -9.44 2.17 4.41
CA GLU A 44 -8.17 2.24 3.69
C GLU A 44 -8.19 1.17 2.60
N SER A 45 -7.93 1.55 1.36
CA SER A 45 -7.88 0.58 0.26
C SER A 45 -6.58 -0.22 0.35
N HIS A 46 -6.71 -1.48 0.74
CA HIS A 46 -5.62 -2.44 0.79
C HIS A 46 -5.27 -2.99 -0.60
N VAL A 47 -3.99 -3.25 -0.84
CA VAL A 47 -3.47 -3.86 -2.07
C VAL A 47 -2.44 -4.94 -1.74
N ILE A 48 -2.39 -5.96 -2.61
CA ILE A 48 -1.39 -7.02 -2.52
C ILE A 48 -0.21 -6.69 -3.44
N LEU A 49 1.00 -6.65 -2.89
CA LEU A 49 2.25 -6.44 -3.63
C LEU A 49 3.14 -7.67 -3.56
N ASN A 50 3.96 -7.85 -4.60
CA ASN A 50 4.97 -8.90 -4.69
C ASN A 50 6.36 -8.26 -4.68
N LEU A 51 7.16 -8.63 -3.68
CA LEU A 51 8.49 -8.10 -3.39
C LEU A 51 9.54 -9.20 -3.50
N SER A 52 10.77 -8.84 -3.85
CA SER A 52 11.92 -9.73 -3.70
C SER A 52 12.28 -9.83 -2.21
N SER A 53 12.62 -11.04 -1.76
CA SER A 53 13.07 -11.27 -0.38
C SER A 53 14.50 -10.79 -0.13
N GLU A 54 15.23 -10.30 -1.15
CA GLU A 54 16.56 -9.71 -1.03
C GLU A 54 16.53 -8.26 -0.51
N GLY A 55 15.73 -8.02 0.53
CA GLY A 55 15.60 -6.76 1.27
C GLY A 55 15.35 -7.05 2.75
N PRO A 56 15.16 -6.03 3.61
CA PRO A 56 15.11 -4.62 3.26
C PRO A 56 16.48 -4.04 2.92
N ARG A 57 16.48 -3.03 2.04
CA ARG A 57 17.66 -2.23 1.69
C ARG A 57 17.49 -0.82 2.24
N ASP A 58 18.61 -0.22 2.63
CA ASP A 58 18.64 1.16 3.12
C ASP A 58 18.27 2.15 2.00
N LEU A 59 17.26 2.99 2.23
CA LEU A 59 16.76 3.91 1.20
C LEU A 59 17.83 4.93 0.77
N LYS A 60 18.68 5.41 1.68
CA LYS A 60 19.71 6.39 1.33
C LYS A 60 20.72 5.79 0.35
N LYS A 61 21.13 4.54 0.57
CA LYS A 61 21.98 3.81 -0.39
C LYS A 61 21.29 3.65 -1.75
N GLY A 62 20.00 3.28 -1.75
CA GLY A 62 19.22 3.16 -2.99
C GLY A 62 19.11 4.48 -3.76
N ILE A 63 18.94 5.61 -3.06
CA ILE A 63 18.93 6.95 -3.67
C ILE A 63 20.27 7.27 -4.33
N GLU A 64 21.40 6.97 -3.67
CA GLU A 64 22.72 7.21 -4.26
C GLU A 64 22.97 6.30 -5.48
N GLU A 65 22.52 5.05 -5.47
CA GLU A 65 22.55 4.17 -6.65
C GLU A 65 21.71 4.75 -7.80
N ILE A 66 20.52 5.28 -7.53
CA ILE A 66 19.67 5.94 -8.53
C ILE A 66 20.39 7.14 -9.15
N LYS A 67 21.08 7.96 -8.36
CA LYS A 67 21.77 9.14 -8.86
C LYS A 67 23.01 8.85 -9.69
N THR A 68 23.67 7.73 -9.40
CA THR A 68 25.02 7.43 -9.93
C THR A 68 25.02 6.36 -11.03
N SER A 69 24.01 5.49 -11.09
CA SER A 69 23.95 4.40 -12.05
C SER A 69 23.32 4.81 -13.39
N GLU A 70 23.95 4.38 -14.49
CA GLU A 70 23.40 4.54 -15.85
C GLU A 70 22.03 3.85 -16.02
N LEU A 71 21.70 2.85 -15.17
CA LEU A 71 20.40 2.16 -15.20
C LEU A 71 19.20 3.07 -14.88
N PHE A 72 19.46 4.24 -14.29
CA PHE A 72 18.45 5.22 -13.92
C PHE A 72 18.68 6.57 -14.59
N GLU A 73 19.42 6.60 -15.70
CA GLU A 73 19.62 7.83 -16.47
C GLU A 73 18.26 8.48 -16.83
N GLY A 74 18.15 9.79 -16.61
CA GLY A 74 16.89 10.51 -16.78
C GLY A 74 15.86 10.25 -15.67
N TYR A 75 16.30 9.89 -14.46
CA TYR A 75 15.42 9.84 -13.30
C TYR A 75 14.73 11.19 -13.03
N ASN A 76 13.56 11.13 -12.42
CA ASN A 76 12.78 12.29 -12.01
C ASN A 76 13.36 12.88 -10.72
N GLU A 77 13.95 14.07 -10.82
CA GLU A 77 14.54 14.77 -9.67
C GLU A 77 13.55 15.03 -8.52
N ASP A 78 12.28 15.33 -8.83
CA ASP A 78 11.27 15.60 -7.79
C ASP A 78 10.87 14.34 -7.04
N THR A 79 10.90 13.19 -7.72
CA THR A 79 10.74 11.88 -7.07
C THR A 79 11.92 11.59 -6.15
N VAL A 80 13.15 11.84 -6.60
CA VAL A 80 14.35 11.62 -5.77
C VAL A 80 14.37 12.55 -4.56
N LYS A 81 14.10 13.86 -4.74
CA LYS A 81 14.01 14.82 -3.62
C LYS A 81 12.94 14.42 -2.61
N TRP A 82 11.81 13.88 -3.08
CA TRP A 82 10.79 13.34 -2.18
C TRP A 82 11.30 12.11 -1.42
N MET A 83 11.98 11.16 -2.07
CA MET A 83 12.58 10.01 -1.39
C MET A 83 13.59 10.45 -0.32
N GLU A 84 14.40 11.46 -0.60
CA GLU A 84 15.38 12.04 0.36
C GLU A 84 14.71 12.66 1.60
N SER A 85 13.46 13.12 1.48
CA SER A 85 12.70 13.69 2.58
C SER A 85 12.13 12.62 3.53
N LEU A 86 12.12 11.34 3.12
CA LEU A 86 11.64 10.23 3.93
C LEU A 86 12.73 9.83 4.94
N ASN A 87 12.35 9.79 6.22
CA ASN A 87 13.24 9.42 7.32
C ASN A 87 12.95 7.99 7.80
N GLU A 88 14.00 7.27 8.19
CA GLU A 88 13.91 5.94 8.81
C GLU A 88 13.11 4.90 8.01
N THR A 89 13.19 5.01 6.68
CA THR A 89 12.54 4.10 5.74
C THR A 89 13.53 3.18 5.06
N GLU A 90 13.05 1.99 4.75
CA GLU A 90 13.74 0.96 3.99
C GLU A 90 12.93 0.66 2.73
N PHE A 91 13.57 -0.01 1.75
CA PHE A 91 12.87 -0.39 0.53
C PHE A 91 13.11 -1.85 0.15
N PHE A 92 12.13 -2.40 -0.57
CA PHE A 92 12.20 -3.67 -1.25
C PHE A 92 12.05 -3.44 -2.75
N ILE A 93 12.61 -4.37 -3.53
CA ILE A 93 12.46 -4.37 -4.99
C ILE A 93 11.20 -5.17 -5.33
N SER A 94 10.34 -4.60 -6.18
CA SER A 94 9.21 -5.29 -6.78
C SER A 94 9.44 -5.45 -8.29
N ASN A 95 8.57 -6.19 -8.97
CA ASN A 95 8.64 -6.31 -10.43
C ASN A 95 8.43 -4.98 -11.15
N ASN A 96 7.73 -4.04 -10.49
CA ASN A 96 7.28 -2.78 -11.09
C ASN A 96 8.02 -1.56 -10.53
N GLY A 97 9.11 -1.75 -9.77
CA GLY A 97 9.90 -0.67 -9.18
C GLY A 97 10.19 -0.89 -7.70
N LEU A 98 10.26 0.19 -6.91
CA LEU A 98 10.66 0.15 -5.51
C LEU A 98 9.46 0.34 -4.59
N VAL A 99 9.44 -0.39 -3.48
CA VAL A 99 8.42 -0.27 -2.44
C VAL A 99 9.09 0.15 -1.15
N ILE A 100 8.85 1.39 -0.75
CA ILE A 100 9.37 2.04 0.45
C ILE A 100 8.37 1.85 1.58
N MET A 101 8.88 1.47 2.75
CA MET A 101 8.09 1.37 3.98
C MET A 101 8.95 1.80 5.17
N ASN A 102 8.31 2.10 6.30
CA ASN A 102 9.06 2.36 7.52
C ASN A 102 9.77 1.08 8.01
N LYS A 103 10.81 1.25 8.80
CA LYS A 103 11.60 0.13 9.35
C LYS A 103 10.77 -0.89 10.16
N THR A 104 9.72 -0.45 10.84
CA THR A 104 8.87 -1.35 11.65
C THR A 104 8.08 -2.30 10.75
N ASP A 105 7.53 -1.78 9.65
CA ASP A 105 6.83 -2.56 8.64
C ASP A 105 7.79 -3.47 7.88
N ALA A 106 8.99 -2.98 7.54
CA ALA A 106 10.02 -3.78 6.88
C ALA A 106 10.48 -4.98 7.72
N ASN A 107 10.61 -4.83 9.04
CA ASN A 107 11.01 -5.91 9.95
C ASN A 107 9.98 -7.05 10.08
N LYS A 108 8.77 -6.90 9.54
CA LYS A 108 7.77 -7.99 9.50
C LYS A 108 8.02 -8.98 8.38
N LEU A 109 8.90 -8.62 7.44
CA LEU A 109 9.21 -9.35 6.22
C LEU A 109 10.52 -10.14 6.41
N ASN A 110 10.64 -11.29 5.74
CA ASN A 110 11.87 -12.07 5.83
C ASN A 110 12.88 -11.56 4.80
N SER A 111 14.14 -11.55 5.23
CA SER A 111 15.29 -11.21 4.39
C SER A 111 16.03 -12.48 4.03
N GLU A 112 15.93 -12.90 2.78
CA GLU A 112 16.63 -14.07 2.27
C GLU A 112 17.47 -13.70 1.05
N TYR A 113 18.74 -14.11 1.08
CA TYR A 113 19.64 -13.97 -0.05
C TYR A 113 20.02 -15.35 -0.55
N ALA A 114 19.78 -15.62 -1.83
CA ALA A 114 20.07 -16.91 -2.41
C ALA A 114 20.56 -16.78 -3.86
N THR A 115 21.45 -17.68 -4.26
CA THR A 115 22.13 -17.61 -5.56
C THR A 115 21.42 -18.37 -6.67
N ASP A 116 20.76 -19.47 -6.33
CA ASP A 116 20.15 -20.41 -7.29
C ASP A 116 18.62 -20.48 -7.16
N VAL A 117 18.04 -19.56 -6.38
CA VAL A 117 16.58 -19.44 -6.22
C VAL A 117 16.14 -17.97 -6.21
N ASP A 118 14.97 -17.69 -6.76
CA ASP A 118 14.26 -16.42 -6.60
C ASP A 118 13.15 -16.58 -5.56
N ILE A 119 13.28 -15.87 -4.45
CA ILE A 119 12.30 -15.89 -3.36
C ILE A 119 11.54 -14.57 -3.37
N ARG A 120 10.22 -14.68 -3.54
CA ARG A 120 9.30 -13.56 -3.65
C ARG A 120 8.32 -13.57 -2.49
N GLU A 121 8.21 -12.46 -1.79
CA GLU A 121 7.23 -12.28 -0.72
C GLU A 121 5.98 -11.58 -1.24
N PHE A 122 4.83 -12.00 -0.73
CA PHE A 122 3.56 -11.31 -0.93
C PHE A 122 3.19 -10.57 0.35
N ILE A 123 2.81 -9.31 0.18
CA ILE A 123 2.39 -8.45 1.29
C ILE A 123 1.02 -7.84 1.01
N ASP A 124 0.22 -7.68 2.05
CA ASP A 124 -0.97 -6.84 2.07
C ASP A 124 -0.61 -5.50 2.75
N CYS A 125 -0.93 -4.38 2.10
CA CYS A 125 -0.57 -3.05 2.58
C CYS A 125 -1.47 -1.95 2.02
N VAL A 126 -1.32 -0.74 2.55
CA VAL A 126 -1.97 0.47 2.05
C VAL A 126 -0.94 1.33 1.32
N VAL A 127 -1.21 1.67 0.06
CA VAL A 127 -0.38 2.62 -0.71
C VAL A 127 -0.71 4.04 -0.26
N VAL A 128 0.29 4.71 0.28
CA VAL A 128 0.20 6.11 0.72
C VAL A 128 0.47 7.04 -0.45
N GLU A 129 1.49 6.72 -1.24
CA GLU A 129 1.92 7.56 -2.37
C GLU A 129 2.55 6.72 -3.47
N ASN A 130 2.38 7.16 -4.72
CA ASN A 130 2.93 6.52 -5.91
C ASN A 130 3.55 7.59 -6.82
N ARG A 131 4.85 7.48 -7.10
CA ARG A 131 5.59 8.39 -7.98
C ARG A 131 6.35 7.63 -9.05
N SER A 132 6.41 8.17 -10.27
CA SER A 132 7.27 7.60 -11.32
C SER A 132 8.73 7.93 -11.04
N LEU A 133 9.63 6.95 -11.13
CA LEU A 133 11.07 7.17 -11.00
C LEU A 133 11.67 7.77 -12.27
N CYS A 134 11.16 7.41 -13.44
CA CYS A 134 11.68 7.86 -14.72
C CYS A 134 10.55 8.42 -15.59
N THR A 135 10.89 9.31 -16.51
CA THR A 135 9.95 9.85 -17.50
C THR A 135 9.61 8.86 -18.62
N ASN A 136 10.50 7.89 -18.90
CA ASN A 136 10.38 6.96 -20.03
C ASN A 136 10.17 5.49 -19.65
N HIS A 137 10.20 5.16 -18.35
CA HIS A 137 10.04 3.78 -17.86
C HIS A 137 9.01 3.71 -16.75
N THR A 138 8.24 2.61 -16.73
CA THR A 138 7.16 2.32 -15.78
C THR A 138 7.62 1.92 -14.37
N LYS A 139 8.88 2.21 -14.01
CA LYS A 139 9.38 1.93 -12.67
C LYS A 139 8.78 2.96 -11.70
N ASN A 140 7.83 2.50 -10.89
CA ASN A 140 7.18 3.31 -9.87
C ASN A 140 7.88 3.15 -8.52
N ILE A 141 7.83 4.22 -7.73
CA ILE A 141 8.21 4.22 -6.32
C ILE A 141 6.91 4.31 -5.52
N LEU A 142 6.63 3.28 -4.74
CA LEU A 142 5.47 3.21 -3.87
C LEU A 142 5.90 3.45 -2.43
N LEU A 143 5.26 4.39 -1.73
CA LEU A 143 5.33 4.48 -0.28
C LEU A 143 4.12 3.74 0.30
N VAL A 144 4.36 2.77 1.17
CA VAL A 144 3.31 1.94 1.78
C VAL A 144 3.36 1.97 3.30
N ARG A 145 2.24 1.58 3.91
CA ARG A 145 2.10 1.39 5.37
C ARG A 145 1.16 0.22 5.67
N ASN A 146 1.04 -0.11 6.96
CA ASN A 146 0.17 -1.19 7.44
C ASN A 146 0.51 -2.53 6.77
N VAL A 147 1.80 -2.81 6.66
CA VAL A 147 2.30 -4.00 5.96
C VAL A 147 2.02 -5.25 6.77
N THR A 148 1.46 -6.25 6.09
CA THR A 148 1.20 -7.60 6.61
C THR A 148 1.76 -8.63 5.63
N TYR A 149 2.66 -9.49 6.11
CA TYR A 149 3.15 -10.63 5.34
C TYR A 149 2.02 -11.65 5.13
N ILE A 150 1.80 -12.08 3.89
CA ILE A 150 0.75 -13.05 3.57
C ILE A 150 1.28 -14.39 3.01
N GLY A 151 2.57 -14.47 2.67
CA GLY A 151 3.21 -15.69 2.20
C GLY A 151 4.38 -15.40 1.26
N ASN A 152 5.02 -16.47 0.77
CA ASN A 152 6.09 -16.38 -0.22
C ASN A 152 5.93 -17.42 -1.33
N TYR A 153 6.70 -17.20 -2.39
CA TYR A 153 6.91 -18.12 -3.49
C TYR A 153 8.41 -18.26 -3.74
N THR A 154 8.88 -19.50 -3.92
CA THR A 154 10.27 -19.81 -4.23
C THR A 154 10.35 -20.48 -5.59
N TYR A 155 11.13 -19.90 -6.50
CA TYR A 155 11.48 -20.50 -7.79
C TYR A 155 12.93 -20.98 -7.77
N PHE A 156 13.16 -22.22 -8.19
CA PHE A 156 14.50 -22.78 -8.32
C PHE A 156 14.94 -22.67 -9.78
N TYR A 157 16.15 -22.16 -10.00
CA TYR A 157 16.75 -22.17 -11.33
C TYR A 157 17.39 -23.55 -11.56
N ASP A 158 17.01 -24.22 -12.65
CA ASP A 158 17.71 -25.43 -13.10
C ASP A 158 19.10 -25.01 -13.58
N VAL A 159 20.13 -25.37 -12.81
CA VAL A 159 21.56 -25.14 -13.09
C VAL A 159 22.25 -26.37 -13.67
#